data_AF-A0A9P0LHX6-F1
#
_entry.id   AF-A0A9P0LHX6-F1
#
_cell.length_a   1.000
_cell.length_b   1.000
_cell.length_c   1.000
_cell.angle_alpha   90.00
_cell.angle_beta   90.00
_cell.angle_gamma   90.00
#
_symmetry.space_group_name_H-M   'P 1'
#
loop_
_entity.id
_entity.type
_entity.pdbx_description
1 polymer ?
#
loop_
_entity_poly.entity_id
_entity_poly.type
_entity_poly.pdbx_seq_one_letter_code
_entity_poly.pdbx_strand_id
1 'polypeptide(L)'
;MNQEIYEELLFARTLMTDTKEFLARVKLMKQNIGRGELSQFPNLSQTSCQEDDVSTYVQHLNALYSDFESRFEDILTMVIPPWIINPYGDIEETNVIIQEELTELSTNEELKVQFKNGYQQFWLQNNIPVTYPDKTVRHVSIKSCPIQSWNMDIRVCVKQPEQRNFT
;
A
#
# COMPACT_ATOMS: atom_id res chain seq x y z
N MET A 1 -19.50 -4.04 5.03
CA MET A 1 -19.08 -5.31 4.41
C MET A 1 -18.52 -5.15 2.99
N ASN A 2 -19.27 -4.76 1.96
CA ASN A 2 -18.71 -4.71 0.58
C ASN A 2 -17.86 -3.47 0.26
N GLN A 3 -17.95 -2.41 1.08
CA GLN A 3 -17.13 -1.20 0.93
C GLN A 3 -15.76 -1.30 1.64
N GLU A 4 -15.62 -2.20 2.62
CA GLU A 4 -14.38 -2.35 3.42
C GLU A 4 -13.24 -2.97 2.59
N ILE A 5 -13.56 -3.92 1.70
CA ILE A 5 -12.57 -4.64 0.87
C ILE A 5 -11.88 -3.72 -0.16
N TYR A 6 -12.60 -2.73 -0.68
CA TYR A 6 -12.07 -1.74 -1.63
C TYR A 6 -11.13 -0.75 -0.96
N GLU A 7 -11.53 -0.26 0.22
CA GLU A 7 -10.67 0.59 1.03
C GLU A 7 -9.38 -0.18 1.34
N GLU A 8 -9.45 -1.46 1.69
CA GLU A 8 -8.25 -2.26 2.02
C GLU A 8 -7.27 -2.46 0.86
N LEU A 9 -7.71 -2.78 -0.37
CA LEU A 9 -6.79 -2.94 -1.51
C LEU A 9 -6.23 -1.62 -2.02
N LEU A 10 -7.08 -0.60 -2.13
CA LEU A 10 -6.64 0.71 -2.57
C LEU A 10 -5.69 1.31 -1.52
N PHE A 11 -5.99 1.13 -0.25
CA PHE A 11 -5.12 1.49 0.86
C PHE A 11 -3.80 0.72 0.80
N ALA A 12 -3.81 -0.61 0.64
CA ALA A 12 -2.59 -1.40 0.56
C ALA A 12 -1.68 -0.96 -0.61
N ARG A 13 -2.25 -0.76 -1.81
CA ARG A 13 -1.49 -0.29 -2.98
C ARG A 13 -0.92 1.11 -2.77
N THR A 14 -1.73 2.01 -2.23
CA THR A 14 -1.32 3.40 -1.96
C THR A 14 -0.23 3.43 -0.90
N LEU A 15 -0.45 2.74 0.22
CA LEU A 15 0.49 2.58 1.32
C LEU A 15 1.83 2.02 0.84
N MET A 16 1.83 0.93 0.06
CA MET A 16 3.07 0.38 -0.51
C MET A 16 3.81 1.40 -1.40
N THR A 17 3.07 2.15 -2.20
CA THR A 17 3.66 3.15 -3.12
C THR A 17 4.28 4.30 -2.32
N ASP A 18 3.56 4.83 -1.34
CA ASP A 18 3.99 5.92 -0.48
C ASP A 18 5.21 5.53 0.37
N THR A 19 5.21 4.32 0.93
CA THR A 19 6.35 3.77 1.69
C THR A 19 7.61 3.68 0.80
N LYS A 20 7.47 3.19 -0.44
CA LYS A 20 8.58 3.12 -1.41
C LYS A 20 9.07 4.51 -1.83
N GLU A 21 8.16 5.43 -2.07
CA GLU A 21 8.51 6.80 -2.45
C GLU A 21 9.24 7.53 -1.33
N PHE A 22 8.79 7.36 -0.08
CA PHE A 22 9.47 7.93 1.09
C PHE A 22 10.92 7.43 1.18
N LEU A 23 11.16 6.12 1.10
CA LEU A 23 12.52 5.57 1.10
C LEU A 23 13.37 6.10 -0.04
N ALA A 24 12.80 6.24 -1.25
CA ALA A 24 13.49 6.83 -2.39
C ALA A 24 13.91 8.28 -2.12
N ARG A 25 13.03 9.09 -1.50
CA ARG A 25 13.33 10.47 -1.09
C ARG A 25 14.43 10.53 -0.03
N VAL A 26 14.37 9.70 1.01
CA VAL A 26 15.43 9.63 2.06
C VAL A 26 16.76 9.24 1.45
N LYS A 27 16.78 8.24 0.55
CA LYS A 27 17.98 7.81 -0.18
C LYS A 27 18.58 8.94 -1.00
N LEU A 28 17.75 9.70 -1.73
CA LEU A 28 18.19 10.85 -2.52
C LEU A 28 18.74 11.97 -1.63
N MET A 29 18.04 12.32 -0.55
CA MET A 29 18.49 13.33 0.41
C MET A 29 19.87 13.00 0.97
N LYS A 30 20.06 11.75 1.41
CA LYS A 30 21.34 11.27 1.93
C LYS A 30 22.48 11.40 0.92
N GLN A 31 22.23 11.04 -0.35
CA GLN A 31 23.24 11.14 -1.40
C GLN A 31 23.61 12.59 -1.70
N ASN A 32 22.62 13.48 -1.79
CA ASN A 32 22.86 14.89 -2.12
C ASN A 32 23.58 15.60 -0.97
N ILE A 33 23.15 15.38 0.27
CA ILE A 33 23.84 15.91 1.46
C ILE A 33 25.27 15.36 1.53
N GLY A 34 25.48 14.06 1.30
CA GLY A 34 26.82 13.46 1.28
C GLY A 34 27.74 13.99 0.17
N ARG A 35 27.18 14.56 -0.90
CA ARG A 35 27.93 15.27 -1.95
C ARG A 35 28.11 16.76 -1.68
N GLY A 36 27.54 17.29 -0.59
CA GLY A 36 27.50 18.73 -0.31
C GLY A 36 26.50 19.50 -1.19
N GLU A 37 25.61 18.81 -1.91
CA GLU A 37 24.58 19.41 -2.75
C GLU A 37 23.40 19.90 -1.90
N LEU A 38 23.60 21.03 -1.22
CA LEU A 38 22.63 21.56 -0.25
C LEU A 38 21.63 22.55 -0.84
N SER A 39 21.74 22.90 -2.13
CA SER A 39 20.91 23.92 -2.80
C SER A 39 19.40 23.63 -2.73
N GLN A 40 19.04 22.34 -2.72
CA GLN A 40 17.65 21.87 -2.58
C GLN A 40 17.07 22.01 -1.17
N PHE A 41 17.89 22.35 -0.17
CA PHE A 41 17.50 22.50 1.24
C PHE A 41 17.69 23.96 1.66
N PRO A 42 16.64 24.79 1.64
CA PRO A 42 16.76 26.23 1.90
C PRO A 42 17.46 26.58 3.22
N ASN A 43 17.27 25.76 4.25
CA ASN A 43 17.89 25.98 5.56
C ASN A 43 19.37 25.56 5.60
N LEU A 44 19.74 24.50 4.85
CA LEU A 44 21.11 24.00 4.82
C LEU A 44 21.98 24.77 3.83
N SER A 45 21.42 25.32 2.75
CA SER A 45 22.15 26.15 1.79
C SER A 45 22.56 27.52 2.34
N GLN A 46 21.85 28.01 3.37
CA GLN A 46 22.12 29.29 4.01
C GLN A 46 23.10 29.19 5.20
N THR A 47 23.39 27.97 5.66
CA THR A 47 24.27 27.72 6.81
C THR A 47 25.61 27.19 6.33
N SER A 48 26.72 27.63 6.94
CA SER A 48 28.03 27.03 6.67
C SER A 48 28.10 25.66 7.34
N CYS A 49 27.78 24.62 6.60
CA CYS A 49 27.83 23.24 7.09
C CYS A 49 29.28 22.74 7.04
N GLN A 50 29.84 22.30 8.17
CA GLN A 50 31.16 21.69 8.20
C GLN A 50 31.08 20.24 7.69
N GLU A 51 32.22 19.67 7.28
CA GLU A 51 32.28 18.28 6.81
C GLU A 51 31.78 17.27 7.88
N ASP A 52 32.09 17.54 9.16
CA ASP A 52 31.62 16.73 10.29
C ASP A 52 30.10 16.81 10.47
N ASP A 53 29.50 17.98 10.22
CA ASP A 53 28.04 18.16 10.26
C ASP A 53 27.39 17.36 9.13
N VAL A 54 27.92 17.45 7.91
CA VAL A 54 27.46 16.68 6.75
C VAL A 54 27.51 15.18 7.03
N SER A 55 28.63 14.70 7.59
CA SER A 55 28.80 13.30 7.98
C SER A 55 27.75 12.87 9.01
N THR A 56 27.51 13.70 10.02
CA THR A 56 26.49 13.45 11.06
C THR A 56 25.08 13.38 10.46
N TYR A 57 24.71 14.30 9.56
CA TYR A 57 23.42 14.26 8.85
C TYR A 57 23.27 12.99 8.00
N VAL A 58 24.31 12.59 7.27
CA VAL A 58 24.31 11.36 6.48
C VAL A 58 24.14 10.13 7.38
N GLN A 59 24.79 10.10 8.54
CA GLN A 59 24.62 9.02 9.53
C GLN A 59 23.18 8.95 10.05
N HIS A 60 22.56 10.09 10.38
CA HIS A 60 21.15 10.12 10.80
C HIS A 60 20.20 9.64 9.70
N LEU A 61 20.41 10.06 8.45
CA LEU A 61 19.59 9.59 7.33
C LEU A 61 19.78 8.10 7.04
N ASN A 62 20.99 7.56 7.24
CA ASN A 62 21.24 6.12 7.19
C ASN A 62 20.45 5.35 8.26
N ALA A 63 20.48 5.84 9.49
CA ALA A 63 19.75 5.22 10.60
C ALA A 63 18.24 5.26 10.35
N LEU A 64 17.72 6.41 9.91
CA LEU A 64 16.31 6.56 9.52
C LEU A 64 15.92 5.63 8.38
N TYR A 65 16.72 5.55 7.32
CA TYR A 65 16.45 4.64 6.20
C TYR A 65 16.36 3.19 6.69
N SER A 66 17.33 2.75 7.49
CA SER A 66 17.41 1.36 7.96
C SER A 66 16.27 1.01 8.91
N ASP A 67 15.93 1.92 9.84
CA ASP A 67 14.80 1.75 10.76
C ASP A 67 13.47 1.70 9.99
N PHE A 68 13.27 2.59 9.01
CA PHE A 68 12.05 2.60 8.20
C PHE A 68 11.94 1.36 7.31
N GLU A 69 13.03 0.95 6.65
CA GLU A 69 13.05 -0.27 5.83
C GLU A 69 12.73 -1.51 6.66
N SER A 70 13.28 -1.62 7.88
CA SER A 70 12.98 -2.74 8.78
C SER A 70 11.56 -2.70 9.33
N ARG A 71 11.04 -1.53 9.70
CA ARG A 71 9.69 -1.40 10.29
C ARG A 71 8.57 -1.66 9.29
N PHE A 72 8.81 -1.41 8.01
CA PHE A 72 7.83 -1.54 6.95
C PHE A 72 8.22 -2.61 5.92
N GLU A 73 9.06 -3.57 6.32
CA GLU A 73 9.50 -4.67 5.46
C GLU A 73 8.31 -5.44 4.87
N ASP A 74 7.28 -5.70 5.68
CA ASP A 74 6.04 -6.36 5.28
C ASP A 74 5.29 -5.61 4.18
N ILE A 75 5.20 -4.28 4.29
CA ILE A 75 4.58 -3.41 3.27
C ILE A 75 5.46 -3.33 2.02
N LEU A 76 6.79 -3.23 2.18
CA LEU A 76 7.75 -3.10 1.08
C LEU A 76 7.83 -4.38 0.23
N THR A 77 7.72 -5.53 0.89
CA THR A 77 7.75 -6.88 0.28
C THR A 77 6.37 -7.39 -0.12
N MET A 78 5.32 -6.61 0.12
CA MET A 78 3.97 -6.98 -0.24
C MET A 78 3.86 -7.25 -1.75
N VAL A 79 3.35 -8.44 -2.09
CA VAL A 79 3.05 -8.85 -3.46
C VAL A 79 1.55 -8.79 -3.65
N ILE A 80 1.08 -7.93 -4.56
CA ILE A 80 -0.30 -7.93 -5.02
C ILE A 80 -0.41 -9.01 -6.11
N PRO A 81 -1.19 -10.09 -5.90
CA PRO A 81 -1.31 -11.13 -6.89
C PRO A 81 -1.82 -10.58 -8.24
N PRO A 82 -1.25 -11.00 -9.38
CA PRO A 82 -1.62 -10.48 -10.70
C PRO A 82 -3.11 -10.62 -11.02
N TRP A 83 -3.76 -11.68 -10.51
CA TRP A 83 -5.18 -11.96 -10.73
C TRP A 83 -6.13 -10.95 -10.05
N ILE A 84 -5.66 -10.18 -9.06
CA ILE A 84 -6.44 -9.05 -8.49
C ILE A 84 -6.57 -7.92 -9.53
N ILE A 85 -5.49 -7.69 -10.30
CA ILE A 85 -5.42 -6.65 -11.32
C ILE A 85 -6.09 -7.14 -12.62
N ASN A 86 -5.84 -8.38 -13.00
CA ASN A 86 -6.44 -9.02 -14.16
C ASN A 86 -6.85 -10.47 -13.83
N PRO A 87 -8.10 -10.71 -13.43
CA PRO A 87 -8.58 -12.07 -13.13
C PRO A 87 -8.69 -12.97 -14.37
N TYR A 88 -8.50 -12.43 -15.57
CA TYR A 88 -8.54 -13.18 -16.84
C TYR A 88 -7.15 -13.43 -17.45
N GLY A 89 -6.08 -13.09 -16.73
CA GLY A 89 -4.70 -13.40 -17.14
C GLY A 89 -4.31 -14.85 -16.85
N ASP A 90 -3.12 -15.24 -17.30
CA ASP A 90 -2.57 -16.58 -17.05
C ASP A 90 -2.44 -16.86 -15.54
N ILE A 91 -2.82 -18.07 -15.12
CA ILE A 91 -3.08 -18.44 -13.72
C ILE A 91 -2.06 -19.47 -13.19
N GLU A 92 -0.91 -19.60 -13.86
CA GLU A 92 0.00 -20.74 -13.71
C GLU A 92 0.62 -20.89 -12.30
N GLU A 93 0.60 -19.84 -11.46
CA GLU A 93 1.23 -19.82 -10.12
C GLU A 93 0.25 -19.50 -8.98
N THR A 94 -0.93 -20.12 -8.95
CA THR A 94 -1.87 -19.91 -7.81
C THR A 94 -2.36 -21.20 -7.18
N ASN A 95 -2.90 -21.10 -5.96
CA ASN A 95 -3.52 -22.22 -5.25
C ASN A 95 -4.65 -22.83 -6.09
N VAL A 96 -4.81 -24.16 -6.05
CA VAL A 96 -5.84 -24.90 -6.80
C VAL A 96 -7.25 -24.32 -6.60
N ILE A 97 -7.61 -23.94 -5.37
CA ILE A 97 -8.92 -23.33 -5.05
C ILE A 97 -9.08 -21.99 -5.79
N ILE A 98 -8.00 -21.20 -5.82
CA ILE A 98 -7.92 -19.93 -6.52
C ILE A 98 -7.98 -20.16 -8.05
N GLN A 99 -7.39 -21.23 -8.58
CA GLN A 99 -7.48 -21.55 -10.01
C GLN A 99 -8.89 -21.94 -10.44
N GLU A 100 -9.60 -22.75 -9.64
CA GLU A 100 -10.97 -23.18 -9.93
C GLU A 100 -11.92 -21.97 -10.00
N GLU A 101 -11.90 -21.10 -8.99
CA GLU A 101 -12.72 -19.89 -8.97
C GLU A 101 -12.39 -18.92 -10.13
N LEU A 102 -11.10 -18.78 -10.51
CA LEU A 102 -10.73 -17.94 -11.67
C LEU A 102 -11.18 -18.57 -12.98
N THR A 103 -11.14 -19.90 -13.08
CA THR A 103 -11.63 -20.62 -14.25
C THR A 103 -13.14 -20.40 -14.39
N GLU A 104 -13.90 -20.56 -13.31
CA GLU A 104 -15.34 -20.28 -13.32
C GLU A 104 -15.64 -18.83 -13.70
N LEU A 105 -14.96 -17.87 -13.07
CA LEU A 105 -15.09 -16.45 -13.39
C LEU A 105 -14.73 -16.17 -14.87
N SER A 106 -13.70 -16.83 -15.41
CA SER A 106 -13.29 -16.71 -16.81
C SER A 106 -14.29 -17.27 -17.82
N THR A 107 -15.17 -18.18 -17.39
CA THR A 107 -16.26 -18.70 -18.25
C THR A 107 -17.48 -17.80 -18.27
N ASN A 108 -17.55 -16.82 -17.36
CA ASN A 108 -18.69 -15.90 -17.27
C ASN A 108 -18.49 -14.67 -18.18
N GLU A 109 -19.09 -14.72 -19.36
CA GLU A 109 -19.02 -13.64 -20.36
C GLU A 109 -19.68 -12.32 -19.89
N GLU A 110 -20.69 -12.38 -19.02
CA GLU A 110 -21.33 -11.19 -18.46
C GLU A 110 -20.38 -10.43 -17.54
N LEU A 111 -19.66 -11.17 -16.68
CA LEU A 111 -18.64 -10.60 -15.78
C LEU A 111 -17.46 -10.02 -16.56
N LYS A 112 -17.06 -10.63 -17.70
CA LYS A 112 -16.05 -10.05 -18.60
C LYS A 112 -16.46 -8.68 -19.14
N VAL A 113 -17.72 -8.53 -19.52
CA VAL A 113 -18.25 -7.24 -19.99
C VAL A 113 -18.21 -6.20 -18.88
N GLN A 114 -18.61 -6.58 -17.66
CA GLN A 114 -18.60 -5.68 -16.51
C GLN A 114 -17.19 -5.27 -16.07
N PHE A 115 -16.20 -6.15 -16.22
CA PHE A 115 -14.79 -5.85 -15.93
C PHE A 115 -14.24 -4.71 -16.80
N LYS A 116 -14.79 -4.47 -18.01
CA LYS A 116 -14.38 -3.35 -18.87
C LYS A 116 -14.58 -1.98 -18.22
N ASN A 117 -15.42 -1.89 -17.19
CA ASN A 117 -15.63 -0.66 -16.41
C ASN A 117 -14.53 -0.44 -15.35
N GLY A 118 -13.52 -1.32 -15.28
CA GLY A 118 -12.38 -1.25 -14.39
C GLY A 118 -12.44 -2.28 -13.25
N TYR A 119 -11.29 -2.85 -12.90
CA TYR A 119 -11.15 -3.88 -11.86
C TYR A 119 -11.69 -3.41 -10.49
N GLN A 120 -11.57 -2.12 -10.17
CA GLN A 120 -12.08 -1.54 -8.92
C GLN A 120 -13.61 -1.69 -8.81
N GLN A 121 -14.33 -1.31 -9.86
CA GLN A 121 -15.80 -1.41 -9.90
C GLN A 121 -16.28 -2.85 -9.98
N PHE A 122 -15.48 -3.72 -10.62
CA PHE A 122 -15.75 -5.14 -10.73
C PHE A 122 -15.76 -5.84 -9.36
N TRP A 123 -14.71 -5.66 -8.56
CA TRP A 123 -14.61 -6.29 -7.23
C TRP A 123 -15.58 -5.72 -6.19
N LEU A 124 -16.13 -4.52 -6.43
CA LEU A 124 -17.10 -3.84 -5.57
C LEU A 124 -18.54 -4.38 -5.66
N GLN A 125 -18.83 -5.23 -6.64
CA GLN A 125 -20.18 -5.75 -6.83
C GLN A 125 -20.58 -6.68 -5.69
N ASN A 126 -21.78 -6.50 -5.13
CA ASN A 126 -22.24 -7.25 -3.96
C ASN A 126 -22.18 -8.79 -4.11
N ASN A 127 -22.30 -9.29 -5.33
CA ASN A 127 -22.31 -10.72 -5.60
C ASN A 127 -20.90 -11.31 -5.67
N ILE A 128 -19.89 -10.53 -6.06
CA ILE A 128 -18.53 -11.05 -6.31
C ILE A 128 -17.86 -11.56 -5.02
N PRO A 129 -17.87 -10.83 -3.88
CA PRO A 129 -17.32 -11.34 -2.62
C PRO A 129 -18.04 -12.54 -2.02
N VAL A 130 -19.27 -12.80 -2.44
CA VAL A 130 -20.09 -13.91 -1.96
C VAL A 130 -19.89 -15.14 -2.84
N THR A 131 -19.83 -14.94 -4.16
CA THR A 131 -19.65 -16.01 -5.15
C THR A 131 -18.20 -16.50 -5.20
N TYR A 132 -17.22 -15.61 -5.00
CA TYR A 132 -15.80 -15.92 -5.07
C TYR A 132 -15.05 -15.44 -3.81
N PRO A 133 -15.34 -16.04 -2.64
CA PRO A 133 -14.81 -15.57 -1.36
C PRO A 133 -13.28 -15.66 -1.27
N ASP A 134 -12.66 -16.66 -1.91
CA ASP A 134 -11.21 -16.87 -1.86
C ASP A 134 -10.42 -15.95 -2.82
N LYS A 135 -11.13 -15.25 -3.73
CA LYS A 135 -10.60 -14.10 -4.50
C LYS A 135 -10.58 -12.80 -3.73
N THR A 136 -11.50 -12.62 -2.79
CA THR A 136 -11.55 -11.37 -2.04
C THR A 136 -10.44 -11.38 -0.99
N VAL A 137 -9.60 -10.36 -1.04
CA VAL A 137 -8.58 -9.79 -0.12
C VAL A 137 -8.44 -10.36 1.29
N ARG A 138 -9.47 -11.01 1.85
CA ARG A 138 -9.42 -11.81 3.09
C ARG A 138 -8.25 -12.80 3.13
N HIS A 139 -7.76 -13.28 1.97
CA HIS A 139 -6.60 -14.17 1.86
C HIS A 139 -5.31 -13.51 1.39
N VAL A 140 -5.28 -12.18 1.13
CA VAL A 140 -4.03 -11.41 1.18
C VAL A 140 -3.68 -11.27 2.65
N SER A 141 -3.32 -12.41 3.25
CA SER A 141 -2.78 -12.46 4.59
C SER A 141 -1.56 -11.56 4.57
N ILE A 142 -1.71 -10.39 5.17
CA ILE A 142 -0.62 -9.63 5.77
C ILE A 142 -0.09 -10.55 6.87
N LYS A 143 0.64 -11.60 6.49
CA LYS A 143 1.29 -12.51 7.42
C LYS A 143 2.36 -11.66 8.10
N SER A 144 2.05 -11.24 9.32
CA SER A 144 2.95 -10.59 10.28
C SER A 144 2.93 -9.06 10.34
N CYS A 145 1.76 -8.39 10.26
CA CYS A 145 1.69 -7.00 10.73
C CYS A 145 1.17 -6.94 12.18
N PRO A 146 2.03 -6.71 13.20
CA PRO A 146 1.59 -6.41 14.55
C PRO A 146 1.10 -4.94 14.61
N ILE A 147 0.00 -4.64 13.90
CA ILE A 147 -0.67 -3.32 13.93
C ILE A 147 -1.24 -3.02 15.33
N GLN A 148 -1.22 -3.98 16.27
CA GLN A 148 -1.72 -3.81 17.63
C GLN A 148 -1.03 -2.66 18.42
N SER A 149 0.13 -2.17 17.96
CA SER A 149 0.80 -0.99 18.54
C SER A 149 0.26 0.37 18.05
N TRP A 150 -0.57 0.42 17.01
CA TRP A 150 -1.07 1.67 16.41
C TRP A 150 -2.52 2.01 16.80
N ASN A 151 -3.02 1.35 17.86
CA ASN A 151 -4.42 1.43 18.30
C ASN A 151 -4.86 2.77 18.92
N MET A 152 -3.98 3.78 19.03
CA MET A 152 -4.33 5.07 19.66
C MET A 152 -4.39 6.30 18.74
N ASP A 153 -3.72 6.35 17.59
CA ASP A 153 -3.64 7.62 16.81
C ASP A 153 -4.44 7.66 15.49
N ILE A 154 -4.89 6.53 14.93
CA ILE A 154 -5.68 6.55 13.68
C ILE A 154 -7.15 6.98 13.93
N ARG A 155 -7.64 6.93 15.18
CA ARG A 155 -9.02 7.34 15.54
C ARG A 155 -9.29 8.83 15.37
N VAL A 156 -8.27 9.68 15.19
CA VAL A 156 -8.46 11.13 15.11
C VAL A 156 -8.89 11.59 13.70
N CYS A 157 -8.66 10.79 12.64
CA CYS A 157 -8.87 11.26 11.26
C CYS A 157 -10.06 10.68 10.50
N VAL A 158 -10.88 9.78 11.07
CA VAL A 158 -12.04 9.20 10.35
C VAL A 158 -13.35 9.36 11.11
N LYS A 159 -14.10 10.41 10.74
CA LYS A 159 -15.53 10.74 11.00
C LYS A 159 -15.94 11.05 12.45
N GLN A 160 -16.68 12.14 12.70
CA GLN A 160 -18.09 12.26 12.27
C GLN A 160 -18.47 13.64 11.67
N PRO A 161 -19.21 13.61 10.55
CA PRO A 161 -20.37 14.47 10.37
C PRO A 161 -21.63 13.60 10.26
N GLU A 162 -22.58 13.73 11.18
CA GLU A 162 -24.02 13.69 10.87
C GLU A 162 -24.87 14.18 12.06
N GLN A 163 -26.00 14.78 11.71
CA GLN A 163 -26.84 15.66 12.52
C GLN A 163 -28.21 15.03 12.85
N ARG A 164 -28.76 15.37 14.03
CA ARG A 164 -30.19 15.39 14.49
C ARG A 164 -30.93 14.05 14.60
N ASN A 165 -31.96 13.86 15.43
CA ASN A 165 -32.58 14.45 16.64
C ASN A 165 -33.81 13.55 16.88
N PHE A 166 -34.14 13.17 18.12
CA PHE A 166 -35.55 13.02 18.52
C PHE A 166 -35.67 13.30 20.03
N THR A 167 -36.36 14.39 20.36
CA THR A 167 -36.99 14.61 21.66
C THR A 167 -38.47 14.39 21.47
#